data_AF-A0A7W8IK35-F1
#
_entry.id   AF-A0A7W8IK35-F1
#
_cell.length_a   1.000
_cell.length_b   1.000
_cell.length_c   1.000
_cell.angle_alpha   90.00
_cell.angle_beta   90.00
_cell.angle_gamma   90.00
#
_symmetry.space_group_name_H-M   'P 1'
#
loop_
_entity.id
_entity.type
_entity.pdbx_description
1 polymer ?
#
loop_
_entity_poly.entity_id
_entity_poly.type
_entity_poly.pdbx_seq_one_letter_code
_entity_poly.pdbx_strand_id
1 'polypeptide(L)'
;MRDMQSLSFTPGRAFLSVNSPVVPWTVVFEDEGVAGYFYACDRSQEVHEHSIMDAMLIYNVAALAKSDAELNRPEPQRIASVEWSRDGLQAVLYLDGTAQALYDFQARCGYCRMDFPNFMSEQGDTWRKSSHAWSDAALQRFESSLYA
;
A
#
# COMPACT_ATOMS: atom_id res chain seq x y z
N MET A 1 -7.00 -12.91 -16.94
CA MET A 1 -6.74 -13.59 -15.66
C MET A 1 -6.49 -12.47 -14.65
N ARG A 2 -7.24 -12.44 -13.53
CA ARG A 2 -7.07 -11.41 -12.49
C ARG A 2 -5.87 -11.85 -11.66
N ASP A 3 -4.71 -11.27 -11.92
CA ASP A 3 -3.50 -11.71 -11.25
C ASP A 3 -3.25 -10.80 -10.04
N MET A 4 -3.99 -11.05 -8.97
CA MET A 4 -3.60 -10.58 -7.63
C MET A 4 -2.22 -11.15 -7.35
N GLN A 5 -1.24 -10.28 -7.13
CA GLN A 5 0.13 -10.68 -6.85
C GLN A 5 0.35 -10.71 -5.35
N SER A 6 1.00 -11.75 -4.86
CA SER A 6 1.18 -11.97 -3.42
C SER A 6 2.58 -12.45 -3.06
N LEU A 7 2.98 -12.14 -1.84
CA LEU A 7 4.21 -12.58 -1.21
C LEU A 7 3.90 -13.12 0.20
N SER A 8 4.31 -14.36 0.48
CA SER A 8 4.38 -14.86 1.85
C SER A 8 5.72 -14.47 2.47
N PHE A 9 5.72 -13.91 3.67
CA PHE A 9 6.93 -13.41 4.33
C PHE A 9 6.81 -13.46 5.85
N THR A 10 7.94 -13.34 6.56
CA THR A 10 7.96 -13.06 8.00
C THR A 10 8.38 -11.60 8.18
N PRO A 11 7.67 -10.78 8.99
CA PRO A 11 8.04 -9.39 9.22
C PRO A 11 9.51 -9.24 9.61
N GLY A 12 10.17 -8.22 9.06
CA GLY A 12 11.60 -7.94 9.21
C GLY A 12 12.40 -7.99 7.90
N ARG A 13 11.85 -8.49 6.80
CA ARG A 13 12.39 -8.29 5.43
C ARG A 13 11.42 -8.79 4.37
N ALA A 14 10.92 -7.91 3.50
CA ALA A 14 10.03 -8.29 2.41
C ALA A 14 10.09 -7.25 1.29
N PHE A 15 9.84 -7.68 0.05
CA PHE A 15 9.75 -6.79 -1.10
C PHE A 15 8.78 -7.36 -2.13
N LEU A 16 7.75 -6.60 -2.48
CA LEU A 16 6.75 -6.94 -3.49
C LEU A 16 6.47 -5.70 -4.34
N SER A 17 6.80 -5.75 -5.62
CA SER A 17 6.53 -4.68 -6.60
C SER A 17 5.52 -5.17 -7.62
N VAL A 18 4.43 -4.42 -7.81
CA VAL A 18 3.30 -4.83 -8.64
C VAL A 18 2.91 -3.69 -9.57
N ASN A 19 3.21 -3.88 -10.85
CA ASN A 19 2.89 -2.92 -11.89
C ASN A 19 1.38 -2.81 -12.12
N SER A 20 0.91 -1.58 -12.33
CA SER A 20 -0.44 -1.34 -12.86
C SER A 20 -0.58 -1.94 -14.26
N PRO A 21 -1.79 -2.39 -14.66
CA PRO A 21 -2.09 -2.76 -16.04
C PRO A 21 -1.95 -1.58 -17.01
N VAL A 22 -1.91 -0.33 -16.52
CA VAL A 22 -1.60 0.87 -17.31
C VAL A 22 -0.26 1.47 -16.89
N VAL A 23 0.41 2.12 -17.83
CA VAL A 23 1.62 2.91 -17.53
C VAL A 23 1.21 4.32 -17.06
N PRO A 24 2.00 4.96 -16.17
CA PRO A 24 3.29 4.51 -15.65
C PRO A 24 3.24 3.96 -14.22
N TRP A 25 2.07 3.61 -13.70
CA TRP A 25 1.94 3.35 -12.26
C TRP A 25 2.51 1.99 -11.82
N THR A 26 3.12 1.97 -10.65
CA THR A 26 3.44 0.76 -9.89
C THR A 26 3.26 1.04 -8.40
N VAL A 27 3.08 -0.03 -7.62
CA VAL A 27 3.12 0.04 -6.17
C VAL A 27 4.15 -0.93 -5.62
N VAL A 28 4.76 -0.56 -4.51
CA VAL A 28 5.80 -1.36 -3.86
C VAL A 28 5.46 -1.53 -2.39
N PHE A 29 5.31 -2.77 -1.93
CA PHE A 29 5.35 -3.10 -0.52
C PHE A 29 6.78 -3.50 -0.13
N GLU A 30 7.33 -2.86 0.89
CA GLU A 30 8.67 -3.14 1.40
C GLU A 30 8.65 -3.20 2.92
N ASP A 31 9.19 -4.28 3.48
CA ASP A 31 9.55 -4.35 4.90
C ASP A 31 11.07 -4.22 4.99
N GLU A 32 11.51 -3.10 5.56
CA GLU A 32 12.92 -2.72 5.69
C GLU A 32 13.57 -3.17 7.01
N GLY A 33 12.90 -4.04 7.77
CA GLY A 33 13.42 -4.62 9.01
C GLY A 33 12.80 -4.05 10.28
N VAL A 34 12.40 -2.77 10.26
CA VAL A 34 11.79 -2.09 11.41
C VAL A 34 10.34 -1.69 11.15
N ALA A 35 9.97 -1.51 9.88
CA ALA A 35 8.65 -1.09 9.44
C ALA A 35 8.35 -1.65 8.04
N GLY A 36 7.05 -1.86 7.79
CA GLY A 36 6.52 -2.13 6.46
C GLY A 36 5.91 -0.87 5.86
N TYR A 37 6.34 -0.49 4.66
CA TYR A 37 5.82 0.63 3.89
C TYR A 37 5.15 0.16 2.61
N PHE A 38 4.23 0.98 2.12
CA PHE A 38 3.62 0.83 0.82
C PHE A 38 3.79 2.12 0.02
N TYR A 39 4.45 2.04 -1.13
CA TYR A 39 4.80 3.17 -1.96
C TYR A 39 3.94 3.22 -3.22
N ALA A 40 3.50 4.43 -3.60
CA ALA A 40 2.98 4.72 -4.93
C ALA A 40 4.10 5.29 -5.79
N CYS A 41 4.32 4.71 -6.97
CA CYS A 41 5.42 5.14 -7.83
C CYS A 41 5.02 5.38 -9.30
N ASP A 42 5.74 6.32 -9.93
CA ASP A 42 5.77 6.58 -11.36
C ASP A 42 7.01 5.93 -11.98
N ARG A 43 6.83 4.81 -12.69
CA ARG A 43 7.93 4.05 -13.31
C ARG A 43 8.46 4.67 -14.61
N SER A 44 7.94 5.83 -15.02
CA SER A 44 8.55 6.61 -16.12
C SER A 44 9.75 7.43 -15.65
N GLN A 45 9.94 7.60 -14.35
CA GLN A 45 11.07 8.32 -13.78
C GLN A 45 12.31 7.44 -13.75
N GLU A 46 13.44 7.95 -14.27
CA GLU A 46 14.72 7.22 -14.29
C GLU A 46 15.44 7.26 -12.93
N VAL A 47 15.18 8.30 -12.14
CA VAL A 47 15.77 8.46 -10.79
C VAL A 47 14.81 7.88 -9.77
N HIS A 48 15.30 6.93 -8.96
CA HIS A 48 14.49 6.19 -8.00
C HIS A 48 13.74 7.09 -7.00
N GLU A 49 14.40 8.10 -6.44
CA GLU A 49 13.78 9.02 -5.48
C GLU A 49 12.65 9.86 -6.10
N HIS A 50 12.77 10.20 -7.39
CA HIS A 50 11.72 10.91 -8.12
C HIS A 50 10.56 10.00 -8.52
N SER A 51 10.78 8.68 -8.55
CA SER A 51 9.73 7.72 -8.84
C SER A 51 8.71 7.60 -7.72
N ILE A 52 9.08 7.86 -6.46
CA ILE A 52 8.18 7.75 -5.31
C ILE A 52 7.30 8.99 -5.23
N MET A 53 6.00 8.80 -5.45
CA MET A 53 4.99 9.86 -5.38
C MET A 53 4.44 10.01 -3.96
N ASP A 54 4.30 8.87 -3.28
CA ASP A 54 3.77 8.79 -1.92
C ASP A 54 4.25 7.52 -1.21
N ALA A 55 4.22 7.54 0.11
CA ALA A 55 4.60 6.44 0.97
C ALA A 55 3.60 6.35 2.12
N MET A 56 3.14 5.15 2.48
CA MET A 56 2.27 4.92 3.64
C MET A 56 2.87 3.88 4.57
N LEU A 57 2.88 4.15 5.88
CA LEU A 57 3.29 3.18 6.89
C LEU A 57 2.17 2.16 7.10
N ILE A 58 2.50 0.88 6.96
CA ILE A 58 1.55 -0.23 7.10
C ILE A 58 1.64 -0.83 8.49
N TYR A 59 2.85 -1.07 9.00
CA TYR A 59 3.07 -1.50 10.37
C TYR A 59 4.49 -1.15 10.84
N ASN A 60 4.66 -1.07 12.16
CA ASN A 60 5.95 -1.18 12.81
C ASN A 60 6.17 -2.64 13.27
N VAL A 61 7.33 -3.22 12.99
CA VAL A 61 7.61 -4.65 13.26
C VAL A 61 7.47 -5.00 14.74
N ALA A 62 7.99 -4.14 15.63
CA ALA A 62 7.90 -4.38 17.08
C ALA A 62 6.46 -4.26 17.61
N ALA A 63 5.70 -3.28 17.11
CA ALA A 63 4.29 -3.12 17.46
C ALA A 63 3.43 -4.30 16.96
N LEU A 64 3.69 -4.76 15.73
CA LEU A 64 3.02 -5.93 15.16
C LEU A 64 3.33 -7.19 15.96
N ALA A 65 4.59 -7.44 16.31
CA ALA A 65 4.99 -8.57 17.13
C ALA A 65 4.34 -8.56 18.53
N LYS A 66 4.21 -7.37 19.14
CA LYS A 66 3.48 -7.21 20.41
C LYS A 66 2.01 -7.56 20.25
N SER A 67 1.34 -7.04 19.21
CA SER A 67 -0.05 -7.37 18.92
C SER A 67 -0.25 -8.87 18.67
N ASP A 68 0.68 -9.52 17.96
CA ASP A 68 0.61 -10.97 17.71
C ASP A 68 0.67 -11.79 18.98
N ALA A 69 1.56 -11.40 19.90
CA ALA A 69 1.68 -12.05 21.20
C ALA A 69 0.40 -11.87 22.03
N GLU A 70 -0.19 -10.68 22.04
CA GLU A 70 -1.45 -10.39 22.75
C GLU A 70 -2.63 -11.19 22.17
N LEU A 71 -2.66 -11.39 20.85
CA LEU A 71 -3.70 -12.14 20.14
C LEU A 71 -3.42 -13.65 20.07
N ASN A 72 -2.30 -14.13 20.62
CA ASN A 72 -1.84 -15.52 20.50
C ASN A 72 -1.83 -16.02 19.04
N ARG A 73 -1.33 -15.20 18.11
CA ARG A 73 -1.25 -15.59 16.70
C ARG A 73 -0.35 -16.83 16.56
N PRO A 74 -0.81 -17.91 15.91
CA PRO A 74 -0.11 -19.19 15.93
C PRO A 74 1.16 -19.21 15.07
N GLU A 75 1.16 -18.44 13.97
CA GLU A 75 2.28 -18.36 13.04
C GLU A 75 2.83 -16.92 12.99
N PRO A 76 4.10 -16.69 12.67
CA PRO A 76 4.62 -15.35 12.40
C PRO A 76 4.46 -14.96 10.92
N GLN A 77 4.31 -15.93 10.01
CA GLN A 77 4.23 -15.70 8.57
C GLN A 77 2.97 -14.91 8.18
N ARG A 78 3.15 -13.96 7.27
CA ARG A 78 2.14 -13.08 6.69
C ARG A 78 2.01 -13.30 5.20
N ILE A 79 0.87 -12.91 4.65
CA ILE A 79 0.68 -12.78 3.20
C ILE A 79 0.38 -11.33 2.89
N ALA A 80 1.27 -10.69 2.13
CA ALA A 80 0.99 -9.41 1.49
C ALA A 80 0.44 -9.69 0.09
N SER A 81 -0.65 -9.05 -0.30
CA SER A 81 -1.17 -9.11 -1.67
C SER A 81 -1.61 -7.75 -2.17
N VAL A 82 -1.37 -7.52 -3.46
CA VAL A 82 -1.80 -6.30 -4.15
C VAL A 82 -2.81 -6.66 -5.23
N GLU A 83 -3.90 -5.91 -5.26
CA GLU A 83 -4.87 -5.94 -6.33
C GLU A 83 -5.02 -4.55 -6.96
N TRP A 84 -5.02 -4.52 -8.29
CA TRP A 84 -5.27 -3.31 -9.07
C TRP A 84 -6.71 -3.26 -9.54
N SER A 85 -7.29 -2.07 -9.60
CA SER A 85 -8.53 -1.82 -10.31
C SER A 85 -8.35 -2.12 -11.79
N ARG A 86 -9.45 -2.40 -12.50
CA ARG A 86 -9.40 -2.77 -13.92
C ARG A 86 -8.86 -1.67 -14.83
N ASP A 87 -9.10 -0.41 -14.46
CA ASP A 87 -8.56 0.76 -15.16
C ASP A 87 -7.10 1.05 -14.78
N GLY A 88 -6.56 0.35 -13.78
CA GLY A 88 -5.19 0.50 -13.28
C GLY A 88 -4.93 1.82 -12.56
N LEU A 89 -5.97 2.53 -12.12
CA LEU A 89 -5.87 3.81 -11.42
C LEU A 89 -5.98 3.69 -9.90
N GLN A 90 -6.31 2.52 -9.37
CA GLN A 90 -6.36 2.26 -7.94
C GLN A 90 -5.66 0.94 -7.60
N ALA A 91 -4.99 0.91 -6.46
CA ALA A 91 -4.33 -0.29 -5.94
C ALA A 91 -4.62 -0.47 -4.46
N VAL A 92 -4.91 -1.69 -4.03
CA VAL A 92 -5.11 -2.03 -2.62
C VAL A 92 -4.05 -3.03 -2.17
N LEU A 93 -3.40 -2.73 -1.05
CA LEU A 93 -2.57 -3.68 -0.31
C LEU A 93 -3.42 -4.35 0.77
N TYR A 94 -3.41 -5.68 0.75
CA TYR A 94 -3.95 -6.53 1.81
C TYR A 94 -2.82 -7.17 2.58
N LEU A 95 -2.97 -7.25 3.91
CA LEU A 95 -2.19 -8.12 4.78
C LEU A 95 -3.12 -9.15 5.41
N ASP A 96 -2.81 -10.43 5.18
CA ASP A 96 -3.63 -11.57 5.60
C ASP A 96 -5.12 -11.41 5.19
N GLY A 97 -5.34 -10.88 3.98
CA GLY A 97 -6.68 -10.64 3.44
C GLY A 97 -7.40 -9.40 3.99
N THR A 98 -6.80 -8.66 4.93
CA THR A 98 -7.36 -7.39 5.43
C THR A 98 -6.75 -6.22 4.68
N ALA A 99 -7.58 -5.37 4.08
CA ALA A 99 -7.12 -4.16 3.40
C ALA A 99 -6.47 -3.19 4.39
N GLN A 100 -5.19 -2.88 4.14
CA GLN A 100 -4.38 -2.00 4.97
C GLN A 100 -4.17 -0.63 4.34
N ALA A 101 -4.08 -0.60 3.02
CA ALA A 101 -3.78 0.61 2.27
C ALA A 101 -4.43 0.60 0.89
N LEU A 102 -4.84 1.77 0.41
CA LEU A 102 -5.40 2.02 -0.91
C LEU A 102 -4.74 3.26 -1.49
N TYR A 103 -4.30 3.18 -2.74
CA TYR A 103 -3.91 4.34 -3.55
C TYR A 103 -4.95 4.61 -4.63
N ASP A 104 -5.24 5.89 -4.87
CA ASP A 104 -6.00 6.39 -5.99
C ASP A 104 -5.13 7.37 -6.78
N PHE A 105 -4.58 6.91 -7.90
CA PHE A 105 -3.68 7.66 -8.76
C PHE A 105 -4.39 8.77 -9.53
N GLN A 106 -5.70 8.63 -9.77
CA GLN A 106 -6.50 9.66 -10.43
C GLN A 106 -6.76 10.84 -9.47
N ALA A 107 -7.16 10.54 -8.24
CA ALA A 107 -7.37 11.52 -7.19
C ALA A 107 -6.07 12.00 -6.52
N ARG A 108 -4.94 11.32 -6.81
CA ARG A 108 -3.60 11.56 -6.24
C ARG A 108 -3.61 11.56 -4.72
N CYS A 109 -4.12 10.48 -4.14
CA CYS A 109 -4.18 10.33 -2.70
C CYS A 109 -4.03 8.87 -2.25
N GLY A 110 -3.54 8.68 -1.03
CA GLY A 110 -3.54 7.41 -0.32
C GLY A 110 -4.51 7.38 0.87
N TYR A 111 -4.87 6.17 1.29
CA TYR A 111 -5.63 5.85 2.50
C TYR A 111 -4.96 4.65 3.17
N CYS A 112 -4.58 4.74 4.44
CA CYS A 112 -4.07 3.62 5.23
C CYS A 112 -4.65 3.61 6.65
N ARG A 113 -4.60 2.44 7.29
CA ARG A 113 -5.11 2.26 8.67
C ARG A 113 -4.36 3.08 9.71
N MET A 114 -3.08 3.40 9.45
CA MET A 114 -2.23 4.14 10.37
C MET A 114 -2.36 5.67 10.22
N ASP A 115 -3.04 6.17 9.18
CA ASP A 115 -3.09 7.60 8.82
C ASP A 115 -1.69 8.24 8.88
N PHE A 116 -0.70 7.56 8.29
CA PHE A 116 0.71 7.95 8.36
C PHE A 116 1.47 7.51 7.11
N PRO A 117 2.49 8.27 6.67
CA PRO A 117 2.99 9.56 7.17
C PRO A 117 2.08 10.72 6.77
N ASN A 118 1.91 11.66 7.70
CA ASN A 118 1.24 12.92 7.41
C ASN A 118 2.29 14.02 7.43
N PHE A 119 2.64 14.52 6.25
CA PHE A 119 3.55 15.64 6.10
C PHE A 119 2.75 16.91 5.79
N MET A 120 3.30 18.06 6.18
CA MET A 120 2.81 19.34 5.63
C MET A 120 3.10 19.31 4.13
N SER A 121 2.05 19.40 3.31
CA SER A 121 2.20 19.47 1.85
C SER A 121 3.10 20.64 1.47
N GLU A 122 4.15 20.38 0.70
CA GLU A 122 5.04 21.43 0.21
C GLU A 122 4.39 22.17 -0.97
N GLN A 123 4.83 23.40 -1.24
CA GLN A 123 4.35 24.13 -2.41
C GLN A 123 4.75 23.40 -3.69
N GLY A 124 3.75 22.98 -4.47
CA GLY A 124 3.94 22.23 -5.71
C GLY A 124 3.66 20.74 -5.59
N ASP A 125 3.39 20.22 -4.38
CA ASP A 125 2.93 18.84 -4.21
C ASP A 125 1.60 18.63 -4.94
N THR A 126 1.58 17.65 -5.85
CA THR A 126 0.37 17.26 -6.58
C THR A 126 -0.38 16.12 -5.92
N TRP A 127 0.23 15.49 -4.90
CA TRP A 127 -0.31 14.38 -4.13
C TRP A 127 -0.78 14.85 -2.75
N ARG A 128 -1.93 14.36 -2.30
CA ARG A 128 -2.47 14.70 -0.99
C ARG A 128 -1.66 13.99 0.11
N LYS A 129 -0.79 14.74 0.79
CA LYS A 129 0.01 14.25 1.94
C LYS A 129 -0.51 14.68 3.32
N SER A 130 -1.56 15.51 3.35
CA SER A 130 -2.08 16.09 4.58
C SER A 130 -2.80 15.08 5.49
N SER A 131 -3.31 13.99 4.90
CA SER A 131 -3.90 12.86 5.64
C SER A 131 -4.01 11.64 4.72
N HIS A 132 -3.80 10.48 5.35
CA HIS A 132 -4.02 9.15 4.81
C HIS A 132 -5.12 8.42 5.57
N ALA A 133 -6.03 9.13 6.25
CA ALA A 133 -7.06 8.50 7.07
C ALA A 133 -7.86 7.48 6.27
N TRP A 134 -7.98 6.27 6.79
CA TRP A 134 -8.69 5.17 6.13
C TRP A 134 -10.11 5.57 5.69
N SER A 135 -10.55 5.05 4.53
CA SER A 135 -11.87 5.34 3.97
C SER A 135 -12.54 4.05 3.49
N ASP A 136 -13.50 3.54 4.28
CA ASP A 136 -14.32 2.39 3.88
C ASP A 136 -15.11 2.67 2.60
N ALA A 137 -15.54 3.92 2.39
CA ALA A 137 -16.22 4.32 1.17
C ALA A 137 -15.30 4.25 -0.07
N ALA A 138 -14.00 4.51 0.08
CA ALA A 138 -13.04 4.32 -1.02
C ALA A 138 -12.84 2.83 -1.33
N LEU A 139 -12.63 2.00 -0.30
CA LEU A 139 -12.51 0.56 -0.49
C LEU A 139 -13.76 -0.05 -1.12
N GLN A 140 -14.96 0.30 -0.64
CA GLN A 140 -16.20 -0.24 -1.17
C GLN A 140 -16.40 0.10 -2.66
N ARG A 141 -16.01 1.32 -3.09
CA ARG A 141 -16.04 1.70 -4.51
C ARG A 141 -15.05 0.87 -5.32
N PHE A 142 -13.82 0.71 -4.82
CA PHE A 142 -12.81 -0.14 -5.44
C PHE A 142 -13.34 -1.57 -5.64
N GLU A 143 -13.81 -2.22 -4.58
CA GLU A 143 -14.32 -3.58 -4.62
C GLU A 143 -15.52 -3.73 -5.55
N SER A 144 -16.43 -2.75 -5.56
CA SER A 144 -17.57 -2.75 -6.48
C SER A 144 -17.14 -2.67 -7.95
N SER A 145 -16.08 -1.90 -8.24
CA SER A 145 -15.54 -1.77 -9.60
C SER A 145 -14.89 -3.07 -10.11
N LEU A 146 -14.44 -3.96 -9.21
CA LEU A 146 -13.85 -5.23 -9.60
C LEU A 146 -14.86 -6.16 -10.27
N TYR A 147 -16.16 -6.02 -9.98
CA TYR A 147 -17.23 -6.88 -10.49
C TYR A 147 -18.15 -6.22 -11.51
N ALA A 148 -18.00 -4.91 -11.72
CA ALA A 148 -18.72 -4.17 -12.77
C ALA A 148 -18.30 -4.57 -14.19
#